data_AF-A0A0L7KWU3-F1
#
_entry.id   AF-A0A0L7KWU3-F1
#
_cell.length_a   1.000
_cell.length_b   1.000
_cell.length_c   1.000
_cell.angle_alpha   90.00
_cell.angle_beta   90.00
_cell.angle_gamma   90.00
#
_symmetry.space_group_name_H-M   'P 1'
#
loop_
_entity.id
_entity.type
_entity.pdbx_description
1 polymer ?
#
loop_
_entity_poly.entity_id
_entity_poly.type
_entity_poly.pdbx_seq_one_letter_code
_entity_poly.pdbx_strand_id
1 'polypeptide(L)'
;MGYASNGAARGAHEALLARQDAELRLMEAMKRSLQAKMKSDREYALALSAAAAQGQKMDKCEELNGSMIASAWRTMTEEWESTSRLIRSNAEALESRALDRLTSLMTERRKSRKVNQEDHSKISSQFTQVMPIPIMTV
;
A
#
# COMPACT_ATOMS: atom_id res chain seq x y z
N MET A 1 -20.07 24.93 35.34
CA MET A 1 -20.02 24.66 33.89
C MET A 1 -18.77 23.84 33.54
N GLY A 2 -18.67 22.55 33.93
CA GLY A 2 -17.43 21.75 33.79
C GLY A 2 -17.59 20.29 33.33
N TYR A 3 -18.80 19.77 33.19
CA TYR A 3 -19.04 18.38 32.77
C TYR A 3 -19.15 18.22 31.25
N ALA A 4 -19.64 19.24 30.53
CA ALA A 4 -19.81 19.21 29.08
C ALA A 4 -18.48 19.26 28.30
N SER A 5 -17.46 19.96 28.82
CA SER A 5 -16.13 20.05 28.19
C SER A 5 -15.35 18.74 28.30
N ASN A 6 -15.45 18.03 29.42
CA ASN A 6 -14.78 16.73 29.60
C ASN A 6 -15.41 15.61 28.77
N GLY A 7 -16.74 15.59 28.64
CA GLY A 7 -17.43 14.65 27.76
C GLY A 7 -17.07 14.86 26.28
N ALA A 8 -17.01 16.13 25.84
CA ALA A 8 -16.58 16.48 24.49
C ALA A 8 -15.10 16.12 24.23
N ALA A 9 -14.21 16.35 25.21
CA ALA A 9 -12.79 16.00 25.09
C ALA A 9 -12.56 14.48 25.01
N ARG A 10 -13.26 13.70 25.83
CA ARG A 10 -13.20 12.23 25.78
C ARG A 10 -13.74 11.68 24.45
N GLY A 11 -14.89 12.19 24.00
CA GLY A 11 -15.48 11.81 22.71
C GLY A 11 -14.57 12.16 21.53
N ALA A 12 -13.89 13.31 21.58
CA ALA A 12 -12.90 13.69 20.57
C ALA A 12 -11.68 12.75 20.55
N HIS A 13 -11.20 12.31 21.72
CA HIS A 13 -10.10 11.35 21.80
C HIS A 13 -10.50 9.97 21.25
N GLU A 14 -11.67 9.46 21.62
CA GLU A 14 -12.19 8.19 21.10
C GLU A 14 -12.38 8.24 19.56
N ALA A 15 -12.91 9.36 19.04
CA ALA A 15 -13.03 9.58 17.61
C ALA A 15 -11.66 9.62 16.90
N LEU A 16 -10.64 10.22 17.51
CA LEU A 16 -9.28 10.24 16.98
C LEU A 16 -8.68 8.83 16.90
N LEU A 17 -8.82 8.02 17.95
CA LEU A 17 -8.36 6.63 17.97
C LEU A 17 -9.06 5.79 16.89
N ALA A 18 -10.38 5.94 16.76
CA ALA A 18 -11.15 5.26 15.73
C ALA A 18 -10.70 5.64 14.31
N ARG A 19 -10.38 6.93 14.08
CA ARG A 19 -9.80 7.40 12.82
C ARG A 19 -8.43 6.75 12.55
N GLN A 20 -7.55 6.71 13.55
CA GLN A 20 -6.23 6.07 13.40
C GLN A 20 -6.35 4.58 13.07
N ASP A 21 -7.32 3.88 13.66
CA ASP A 21 -7.62 2.48 13.32
C ASP A 21 -8.13 2.32 11.88
N ALA A 22 -8.98 3.24 11.42
CA ALA A 22 -9.43 3.27 10.03
C ALA A 22 -8.27 3.51 9.05
N GLU A 23 -7.35 4.43 9.36
CA GLU A 23 -6.15 4.67 8.55
C GLU A 23 -5.26 3.43 8.45
N LEU A 24 -5.05 2.72 9.56
CA LEU A 24 -4.28 1.47 9.56
C LEU A 24 -4.94 0.37 8.72
N ARG A 25 -6.28 0.25 8.78
CA ARG A 25 -7.02 -0.69 7.93
C ARG A 25 -6.92 -0.34 6.45
N LEU A 26 -6.97 0.95 6.11
CA LEU A 26 -6.77 1.43 4.74
C LEU A 26 -5.37 1.08 4.24
N MET A 27 -4.33 1.34 5.04
CA MET A 27 -2.96 0.99 4.67
C MET A 27 -2.78 -0.52 4.46
N GLU A 28 -3.43 -1.37 5.28
CA GLU A 28 -3.41 -2.81 5.06
C GLU A 28 -4.15 -3.22 3.78
N ALA A 29 -5.26 -2.56 3.44
CA ALA A 29 -5.94 -2.78 2.16
C ALA A 29 -5.05 -2.38 0.97
N MET A 30 -4.41 -1.21 1.04
CA MET A 30 -3.46 -0.75 0.03
C MET A 30 -2.29 -1.74 -0.14
N LYS A 31 -1.76 -2.26 0.97
CA LYS A 31 -0.69 -3.27 0.96
C LYS A 31 -1.12 -4.51 0.17
N ARG A 32 -2.29 -5.07 0.47
CA ARG A 32 -2.84 -6.23 -0.26
C ARG A 32 -3.06 -5.93 -1.73
N SER A 33 -3.59 -4.74 -2.06
CA SER A 33 -3.80 -4.32 -3.46
C SER A 33 -2.49 -4.20 -4.23
N LEU A 34 -1.44 -3.64 -3.62
CA LEU A 34 -0.11 -3.54 -4.23
C LEU A 34 0.48 -4.93 -4.48
N GLN A 35 0.40 -5.83 -3.49
CA GLN A 35 0.90 -7.20 -3.62
C GLN A 35 0.17 -7.97 -4.73
N ALA A 36 -1.17 -7.84 -4.80
CA ALA A 36 -1.96 -8.46 -5.85
C ALA A 36 -1.57 -7.92 -7.23
N LYS A 37 -1.45 -6.59 -7.38
CA LYS A 37 -1.02 -5.95 -8.63
C LYS A 37 0.37 -6.45 -9.06
N MET A 38 1.34 -6.45 -8.16
CA MET A 38 2.70 -6.90 -8.46
C MET A 38 2.75 -8.37 -8.89
N LYS A 39 1.94 -9.22 -8.24
CA LYS A 39 1.80 -10.63 -8.64
C LYS A 39 1.26 -10.73 -10.07
N SER A 40 0.15 -10.06 -10.36
CA SER A 40 -0.45 -10.05 -11.70
C SER A 40 0.47 -9.47 -12.76
N ASP A 41 1.19 -8.37 -12.46
CA ASP A 41 2.14 -7.75 -13.39
C ASP A 41 3.30 -8.71 -13.72
N ARG A 42 3.80 -9.47 -12.74
CA ARG A 42 4.83 -10.50 -12.96
C ARG A 42 4.33 -11.66 -13.80
N GLU A 43 3.16 -12.19 -13.48
CA GLU A 43 2.54 -13.28 -14.25
C GLU A 43 2.28 -12.85 -15.70
N TYR A 44 1.79 -11.62 -15.90
CA TYR A 44 1.57 -11.05 -17.22
C TYR A 44 2.87 -10.84 -18.00
N ALA A 45 3.91 -10.27 -17.37
CA ALA A 45 5.21 -10.10 -17.99
C ALA A 45 5.81 -11.44 -18.43
N LEU A 46 5.70 -12.49 -17.60
CA LEU A 46 6.15 -13.84 -17.95
C LEU A 46 5.39 -14.40 -19.16
N ALA A 47 4.07 -14.28 -19.17
CA ALA A 47 3.24 -14.75 -20.30
C ALA A 47 3.55 -13.99 -21.59
N LEU A 48 3.72 -12.66 -21.51
CA LEU A 48 4.05 -11.82 -22.66
C LEU A 48 5.44 -12.12 -23.22
N SER A 49 6.44 -12.32 -22.36
CA SER A 49 7.79 -12.74 -22.78
C SER A 49 7.77 -14.11 -23.46
N ALA A 50 6.97 -15.07 -22.94
CA ALA A 50 6.80 -16.38 -23.59
C ALA A 50 6.14 -16.25 -24.97
N ALA A 51 5.14 -15.38 -25.11
CA ALA A 51 4.49 -15.09 -26.39
C ALA A 51 5.47 -14.44 -27.39
N ALA A 52 6.30 -13.51 -26.94
CA ALA A 52 7.36 -12.91 -27.74
C ALA A 52 8.36 -13.97 -28.23
N ALA A 53 8.86 -14.81 -27.33
CA ALA A 53 9.80 -15.88 -27.67
C ALA A 53 9.20 -16.91 -28.65
N GLN A 54 7.90 -17.21 -28.53
CA GLN A 54 7.22 -18.08 -29.47
C GLN A 54 7.03 -17.39 -30.84
N GLY A 55 6.68 -16.10 -30.85
CA GLY A 55 6.54 -15.33 -32.08
C GLY A 55 7.85 -15.18 -32.85
N GLN A 56 8.97 -15.04 -32.15
CA GLN A 56 10.31 -14.99 -32.77
C GLN A 56 10.69 -16.29 -33.49
N LYS A 57 10.08 -17.44 -33.16
CA LYS A 57 10.31 -18.69 -33.90
C LYS A 57 9.70 -18.64 -35.30
N MET A 58 8.66 -17.83 -35.53
CA MET A 58 8.06 -17.64 -36.86
C MET A 58 8.96 -16.87 -37.83
N ASP A 59 9.98 -16.16 -37.33
CA ASP A 59 10.99 -15.47 -38.15
C ASP A 59 11.85 -16.46 -38.97
N LYS A 60 11.76 -17.77 -38.68
CA LYS A 60 12.42 -18.85 -39.43
C LYS A 60 11.62 -19.35 -40.64
N CYS A 61 10.48 -18.74 -40.96
CA CYS A 61 9.69 -19.10 -42.13
C CYS A 61 10.37 -18.55 -43.40
N GLU A 62 11.08 -19.40 -44.14
CA GLU A 62 11.83 -19.01 -45.34
C GLU A 62 10.94 -18.35 -46.41
N GLU A 63 9.66 -18.72 -46.48
CA GLU A 63 8.69 -18.19 -47.44
C GLU A 63 8.41 -16.69 -47.26
N LEU A 64 8.62 -16.15 -46.06
CA LEU A 64 8.35 -14.74 -45.73
C LEU A 64 9.62 -13.90 -45.67
N ASN A 65 10.78 -14.46 -45.98
CA ASN A 65 12.06 -13.79 -45.81
C ASN A 65 12.17 -12.55 -46.72
N GLY A 66 12.60 -11.42 -46.15
CA GLY A 66 12.66 -10.12 -46.84
C GLY A 66 11.30 -9.43 -47.04
N SER A 67 10.18 -10.03 -46.64
CA SER A 67 8.86 -9.39 -46.74
C SER A 67 8.65 -8.31 -45.67
N MET A 68 7.85 -7.29 -46.01
CA MET A 68 7.40 -6.29 -45.02
C MET A 68 6.61 -6.92 -43.86
N ILE A 69 5.89 -8.02 -44.13
CA ILE A 69 5.12 -8.75 -43.12
C ILE A 69 6.05 -9.37 -42.09
N ALA A 70 7.13 -10.03 -42.52
CA ALA A 70 8.14 -10.59 -41.62
C ALA A 70 8.83 -9.50 -40.79
N SER A 71 9.17 -8.36 -41.41
CA SER A 71 9.74 -7.22 -40.70
C SER A 71 8.79 -6.66 -39.63
N ALA A 72 7.52 -6.43 -39.97
CA ALA A 72 6.53 -5.91 -39.03
C ALA A 72 6.27 -6.89 -37.88
N TRP A 73 6.22 -8.19 -38.19
CA TRP A 73 6.09 -9.25 -37.19
C TRP A 73 7.27 -9.26 -36.21
N ARG A 74 8.51 -9.21 -36.72
CA ARG A 74 9.72 -9.14 -35.89
C ARG A 74 9.66 -7.96 -34.94
N THR A 75 9.42 -6.75 -35.46
CA THR A 75 9.29 -5.54 -34.65
C THR A 75 8.21 -5.70 -33.58
N MET A 76 7.04 -6.24 -33.91
CA MET A 76 5.97 -6.45 -32.93
C MET A 76 6.42 -7.41 -31.80
N THR A 77 7.09 -8.52 -32.14
CA THR A 77 7.58 -9.48 -31.13
C THR A 77 8.71 -8.91 -30.25
N GLU A 78 9.56 -8.04 -30.81
CA GLU A 78 10.59 -7.31 -30.05
C GLU A 78 9.95 -6.30 -29.08
N GLU A 79 8.90 -5.60 -29.51
CA GLU A 79 8.13 -4.68 -28.66
C GLU A 79 7.40 -5.40 -27.52
N TRP A 80 6.88 -6.61 -27.75
CA TRP A 80 6.31 -7.44 -26.68
C TRP A 80 7.35 -7.80 -25.62
N GLU A 81 8.56 -8.19 -26.03
CA GLU A 81 9.65 -8.49 -25.11
C GLU A 81 10.18 -7.23 -24.40
N SER A 82 10.23 -6.09 -25.08
CA SER A 82 10.56 -4.80 -24.46
C SER A 82 9.53 -4.44 -23.38
N THR A 83 8.25 -4.58 -23.71
CA THR A 83 7.12 -4.30 -22.81
C THR A 83 7.11 -5.25 -21.61
N SER A 84 7.37 -6.55 -21.82
CA SER A 84 7.43 -7.54 -20.74
C SER A 84 8.50 -7.16 -19.70
N ARG A 85 9.69 -6.74 -20.16
CA ARG A 85 10.79 -6.29 -19.29
C ARG A 85 10.41 -5.04 -18.49
N LEU A 86 9.74 -4.07 -19.13
CA LEU A 86 9.29 -2.84 -18.47
C LEU A 86 8.25 -3.13 -17.38
N ILE A 87 7.28 -4.01 -17.66
CA ILE A 87 6.27 -4.42 -16.68
C ILE A 87 6.93 -5.12 -15.49
N ARG A 88 7.87 -6.03 -15.74
CA ARG A 88 8.62 -6.71 -14.66
C ARG A 88 9.39 -5.71 -13.79
N SER A 89 10.12 -4.79 -14.40
CA SER A 89 10.88 -3.76 -13.68
C SER A 89 9.97 -2.85 -12.86
N ASN A 90 8.80 -2.47 -13.39
CA ASN A 90 7.81 -1.70 -12.66
C ASN A 90 7.27 -2.45 -11.43
N ALA A 91 7.03 -3.76 -11.54
CA ALA A 91 6.60 -4.58 -10.41
C ALA A 91 7.67 -4.67 -9.30
N GLU A 92 8.95 -4.78 -9.67
CA GLU A 92 10.09 -4.75 -8.74
C GLU A 92 10.29 -3.37 -8.08
N ALA A 93 10.09 -2.29 -8.84
CA ALA A 93 10.14 -0.94 -8.30
C ALA A 93 8.98 -0.67 -7.33
N LEU A 94 7.78 -1.18 -7.61
CA LEU A 94 6.64 -1.10 -6.70
C LEU A 94 6.92 -1.81 -5.37
N GLU A 95 7.61 -2.97 -5.40
CA GLU A 95 8.03 -3.68 -4.20
C GLU A 95 8.98 -2.82 -3.35
N SER A 96 10.15 -2.52 -3.90
CA SER A 96 11.24 -1.85 -3.18
C SER A 96 10.93 -0.42 -2.76
N ARG A 97 10.07 0.30 -3.50
CA ARG A 97 9.78 1.72 -3.22
C ARG A 97 8.47 1.93 -2.49
N ALA A 98 7.38 1.30 -2.94
CA ALA A 98 6.06 1.59 -2.41
C ALA A 98 5.70 0.68 -1.24
N LEU A 99 5.92 -0.63 -1.37
CA LEU A 99 5.55 -1.60 -0.34
C LEU A 99 6.39 -1.44 0.93
N ASP A 100 7.70 -1.25 0.79
CA ASP A 100 8.61 -1.05 1.92
C ASP A 100 8.32 0.25 2.68
N ARG A 101 8.07 1.35 1.95
CA ARG A 101 7.68 2.64 2.56
C ARG A 101 6.34 2.55 3.26
N LEU A 102 5.36 1.88 2.65
CA LEU A 102 4.05 1.66 3.25
C LEU A 102 4.16 0.85 4.54
N THR A 103 4.95 -0.22 4.53
CA THR A 103 5.18 -1.07 5.71
C THR A 103 5.87 -0.30 6.84
N SER A 104 6.84 0.54 6.49
CA SER A 104 7.52 1.42 7.45
C SER A 104 6.55 2.43 8.06
N LEU A 105 5.75 3.11 7.23
CA LEU A 105 4.74 4.07 7.67
C LEU A 105 3.68 3.41 8.57
N MET A 106 3.24 2.20 8.27
CA MET A 106 2.30 1.45 9.12
C MET A 106 2.90 1.18 10.51
N THR A 107 4.19 0.85 10.57
CA THR A 107 4.89 0.59 11.83
C THR A 107 5.00 1.86 12.66
N GLU A 108 5.39 2.97 12.03
CA GLU A 108 5.42 4.29 12.66
C GLU A 108 4.03 4.71 13.18
N ARG A 109 2.98 4.56 12.36
CA ARG A 109 1.60 4.88 12.73
C ARG A 109 1.12 4.08 13.94
N ARG A 110 1.42 2.78 14.01
CA ARG A 110 1.11 1.94 15.18
C ARG A 110 1.82 2.44 16.44
N LYS A 111 3.10 2.79 16.33
CA LYS A 111 3.88 3.34 17.44
C LYS A 111 3.30 4.67 17.92
N SER A 112 3.04 5.61 17.01
CA SER A 112 2.48 6.93 17.33
C SER A 112 1.09 6.84 17.96
N ARG A 113 0.23 5.93 17.49
CA ARG A 113 -1.08 5.64 18.12
C ARG A 113 -0.92 5.17 19.57
N LYS A 114 -0.01 4.23 19.82
CA LYS A 114 0.25 3.71 21.16
C LYS A 114 0.73 4.82 22.11
N VAL A 115 1.69 5.63 21.66
CA VAL A 115 2.20 6.78 22.45
C VAL A 115 1.10 7.78 22.75
N ASN A 116 0.27 8.15 21.76
CA ASN A 116 -0.84 9.08 21.95
C ASN A 116 -1.85 8.57 22.99
N GLN A 117 -2.18 7.27 22.94
CA GLN A 117 -3.08 6.64 23.90
C GLN A 117 -2.49 6.61 25.32
N GLU A 118 -1.19 6.31 25.45
CA GLU A 118 -0.48 6.33 26.73
C GLU A 118 -0.43 7.73 27.33
N ASP A 119 -0.09 8.75 26.53
CA ASP A 119 0.02 10.13 27.00
C ASP A 119 -1.34 10.71 27.39
N HIS A 120 -2.40 10.42 26.62
CA HIS A 120 -3.76 10.79 27.01
C HIS A 120 -4.16 10.14 28.35
N SER A 121 -3.80 8.86 28.55
CA SER A 121 -4.07 8.14 29.80
C SER A 121 -3.32 8.74 30.99
N LYS A 122 -2.04 9.11 30.81
CA LYS A 122 -1.22 9.78 31.84
C LYS A 122 -1.83 11.12 32.24
N ILE A 123 -2.17 11.97 31.27
CA ILE A 123 -2.76 13.29 31.51
C ILE A 123 -4.11 13.16 32.21
N SER A 124 -4.97 12.24 31.74
CA SER A 124 -6.28 12.00 32.37
C SER A 124 -6.16 11.53 33.82
N SER A 125 -5.16 10.69 34.13
CA SER A 125 -4.88 10.23 35.48
C SER A 125 -4.41 11.38 36.39
N GLN A 126 -3.44 12.17 35.92
CA GLN A 126 -2.95 13.35 36.66
C GLN A 126 -4.06 14.37 36.92
N PHE A 127 -4.91 14.63 35.92
CA PHE A 127 -6.05 15.54 36.07
C PHE A 127 -7.04 15.05 37.13
N THR A 128 -7.32 13.74 37.16
CA THR A 128 -8.21 13.12 38.16
C THR A 128 -7.62 13.21 39.57
N GLN A 129 -6.30 13.08 39.72
CA GLN A 129 -5.61 13.22 41.01
C GLN A 129 -5.63 14.65 41.56
N VAL A 130 -5.59 15.66 40.68
CA VAL A 130 -5.57 17.08 41.09
C VAL A 130 -6.98 17.66 41.27
N MET A 131 -8.01 17.05 40.68
CA MET A 131 -9.43 17.39 40.88
C MET A 131 -10.19 16.26 41.60
N PRO A 132 -9.90 15.95 42.88
CA PRO A 132 -10.75 15.05 43.63
C PRO A 132 -12.14 15.68 43.76
N ILE A 133 -13.17 14.94 43.36
CA ILE A 133 -14.58 15.31 43.53
C ILE A 133 -14.77 15.70 45.01
N PRO A 134 -15.27 16.91 45.33
CA PRO A 134 -15.62 17.21 46.70
C PRO A 134 -16.70 16.21 47.12
N ILE A 135 -16.39 15.39 48.11
CA ILE A 135 -17.38 14.60 48.82
C ILE A 135 -18.34 15.64 49.41
N MET A 136 -19.52 15.81 48.81
CA MET A 136 -20.63 16.47 49.47
C MET A 136 -21.02 15.56 50.62
N THR A 137 -20.41 15.78 51.78
CA THR A 137 -20.89 15.25 53.05
C THR A 137 -22.26 15.87 53.30
N VAL A 138 -23.25 14.98 53.46
CA VAL A 138 -24.65 15.26 53.78
C VAL A 138 -24.77 16.12 55.03
#